data_AF-A0A9E2IJR4-F1
#
_entry.id   AF-A0A9E2IJR4-F1
#
_cell.length_a   1.000
_cell.length_b   1.000
_cell.length_c   1.000
_cell.angle_alpha   90.00
_cell.angle_beta   90.00
_cell.angle_gamma   90.00
#
_symmetry.space_group_name_H-M   'P 1'
#
loop_
_entity.id
_entity.type
_entity.pdbx_description
1 polymer ?
#
loop_
_entity_poly.entity_id
_entity_poly.type
_entity_poly.pdbx_seq_one_letter_code
_entity_poly.pdbx_strand_id
1 'polypeptide(L)' 'KKVTKGVLEEFDHRHLNEIEYFTTHNPSSEEIARYIFIRLKSALSQFQCALCEVRIWETESSCAIYSE' A
#
# COMPACT_ATOMS: atom_id res chain seq x y z
N LYS A 1 -11.54 9.94 4.62
CA LYS A 1 -10.10 10.35 4.64
C LYS A 1 -9.29 9.83 5.85
N LYS A 2 -9.88 9.34 6.95
CA LYS A 2 -9.10 8.86 8.12
C LYS A 2 -8.46 7.47 7.94
N VAL A 3 -9.13 6.56 7.23
CA VAL A 3 -8.71 5.15 7.08
C VAL A 3 -7.40 5.02 6.30
N THR A 4 -7.31 5.73 5.17
CA THR A 4 -6.09 5.77 4.37
C THR A 4 -4.92 6.35 5.14
N LYS A 5 -5.17 7.38 5.97
CA LYS A 5 -4.11 7.99 6.79
C LYS A 5 -3.57 7.01 7.83
N GLY A 6 -4.44 6.26 8.51
CA GLY A 6 -3.98 5.25 9.49
C GLY A 6 -3.16 4.13 8.85
N VAL A 7 -3.51 3.68 7.64
CA VAL A 7 -2.69 2.69 6.92
C VAL A 7 -1.37 3.32 6.47
N LEU A 8 -1.37 4.56 5.96
CA LEU A 8 -0.16 5.26 5.53
C LEU A 8 0.77 5.63 6.69
N GLU A 9 0.24 5.99 7.86
CA GLU A 9 1.01 6.29 9.08
C GLU A 9 1.83 5.09 9.57
N GLU A 10 1.46 3.86 9.20
CA GLU A 10 2.26 2.67 9.48
C GLU A 10 3.55 2.59 8.65
N PHE A 11 3.57 3.25 7.49
CA PHE A 11 4.70 3.30 6.54
C PHE A 11 5.43 4.65 6.55
N ASP A 12 4.74 5.72 6.91
CA ASP A 12 5.30 7.07 7.01
C ASP A 12 6.38 7.06 8.10
N HIS A 13 7.59 7.48 7.73
CA HIS A 13 8.78 7.47 8.61
C HIS A 13 9.25 6.08 9.10
N ARG A 14 8.87 4.98 8.44
CA ARG A 14 9.43 3.64 8.71
C ARG A 14 10.17 3.05 7.52
N HIS A 15 11.19 2.25 7.80
CA HIS A 15 11.88 1.52 6.74
C HIS A 15 10.95 0.40 6.26
N LEU A 16 10.65 0.36 4.96
CA LEU A 16 9.86 -0.72 4.36
C LEU A 16 10.45 -2.11 4.70
N ASN A 17 11.78 -2.20 4.76
CA ASN A 17 12.51 -3.41 5.15
C ASN A 17 12.24 -3.90 6.59
N GLU A 18 11.61 -3.09 7.44
CA GLU A 18 11.21 -3.49 8.80
C GLU A 18 9.83 -4.16 8.84
N ILE A 19 9.07 -4.10 7.74
CA ILE A 19 7.78 -4.76 7.62
C ILE A 19 8.04 -6.21 7.22
N GLU A 20 7.51 -7.16 8.00
CA GLU A 20 7.72 -8.60 7.79
C GLU A 20 7.42 -9.07 6.35
N TYR A 21 6.45 -8.42 5.69
CA TYR A 21 6.14 -8.65 4.28
C TYR A 21 7.36 -8.43 3.38
N PHE A 22 8.09 -7.32 3.56
CA PHE A 22 9.26 -6.97 2.76
C PHE A 22 10.56 -7.65 3.23
N THR A 23 10.53 -8.45 4.30
CA THR A 23 11.65 -9.31 4.68
C THR A 23 11.80 -10.50 3.72
N THR A 24 10.68 -10.98 3.18
CA THR A 24 10.65 -12.12 2.24
C THR A 24 10.38 -11.67 0.80
N HIS A 25 9.79 -10.49 0.62
CA HIS A 25 9.48 -9.89 -0.67
C HIS A 25 10.35 -8.65 -0.90
N ASN A 26 10.90 -8.50 -2.09
CA ASN A 26 11.67 -7.30 -2.40
C ASN A 26 10.76 -6.06 -2.29
N PRO A 27 11.17 -4.96 -1.63
CA PRO A 27 10.36 -3.74 -1.50
C PRO A 27 10.33 -2.95 -2.82
N SER A 28 9.90 -3.60 -3.91
CA SER A 28 9.63 -2.95 -5.18
C SER A 28 8.28 -2.24 -5.14
N SER A 29 8.12 -1.24 -6.00
CA SER A 29 6.88 -0.47 -6.11
C SER A 29 5.63 -1.33 -6.33
N GLU A 30 5.76 -2.48 -7.04
CA GLU A 30 4.67 -3.44 -7.26
C GLU A 30 4.25 -4.14 -5.97
N GLU A 31 5.20 -4.65 -5.19
CA GLU A 31 4.93 -5.32 -3.92
C GLU A 31 4.40 -4.34 -2.87
N ILE A 32 4.87 -3.09 -2.91
CA ILE A 32 4.35 -2.00 -2.08
C ILE A 32 2.90 -1.69 -2.44
N ALA A 33 2.58 -1.55 -3.73
CA ALA A 33 1.22 -1.30 -4.19
C ALA A 33 0.27 -2.43 -3.77
N ARG A 34 0.69 -3.69 -3.92
CA ARG A 34 -0.06 -4.87 -3.49
C ARG A 34 -0.30 -4.89 -1.99
N TYR A 35 0.75 -4.70 -1.19
CA TYR A 35 0.65 -4.74 0.26
C TYR A 35 -0.29 -3.63 0.78
N ILE A 36 -0.14 -2.41 0.26
CA ILE A 36 -1.03 -1.28 0.60
C ILE A 36 -2.47 -1.57 0.16
N PHE A 37 -2.69 -2.15 -1.02
CA PHE A 37 -4.03 -2.52 -1.49
C PHE A 37 -4.72 -3.50 -0.55
N ILE A 38 -4.03 -4.56 -0.11
CA ILE A 38 -4.59 -5.56 0.81
C ILE A 38 -4.94 -4.92 2.16
N ARG A 39 -4.03 -4.11 2.72
CA ARG A 39 -4.25 -3.40 3.99
C ARG A 39 -5.43 -2.42 3.88
N LEU A 40 -5.49 -1.64 2.81
CA LEU A 40 -6.60 -0.72 2.55
C LEU A 40 -7.91 -1.45 2.33
N LYS A 41 -7.93 -2.53 1.54
CA LYS A 41 -9.15 -3.33 1.28
C LYS A 41 -9.73 -3.90 2.58
N SER A 42 -8.87 -4.41 3.45
CA SER A 42 -9.28 -4.88 4.78
C SER A 42 -9.80 -3.73 5.65
N ALA A 43 -9.08 -2.60 5.71
CA ALA A 43 -9.50 -1.43 6.49
C ALA A 43 -10.77 -0.75 5.94
N LEU A 44 -11.00 -0.85 4.63
CA LEU A 44 -12.17 -0.32 3.93
C LEU A 44 -13.36 -1.28 3.94
N SER A 45 -13.18 -2.56 4.29
CA SER A 45 -14.29 -3.53 4.36
C SER A 45 -15.36 -3.16 5.38
N GLN A 46 -15.04 -2.33 6.37
CA GLN A 46 -16.02 -1.77 7.32
C GLN A 46 -16.85 -0.61 6.74
N PHE A 47 -16.48 -0.09 5.56
CA PHE A 47 -17.18 0.96 4.85
C PHE A 47 -17.84 0.36 3.59
N GLN A 48 -19.00 0.88 3.19
CA GLN A 48 -19.64 0.51 1.92
C GLN A 48 -18.90 1.16 0.72
N CYS A 49 -17.61 0.91 0.58
CA CYS A 49 -16.80 1.38 -0.53
C CYS A 49 -15.88 0.27 -1.05
N ALA A 50 -15.72 0.21 -2.37
CA ALA A 50 -14.77 -0.67 -3.02
C ALA A 50 -13.47 0.08 -3.30
N LEU A 51 -12.34 -0.58 -3.05
CA LEU A 51 -11.03 -0.11 -3.48
C LEU A 51 -10.85 -0.53 -4.95
N CYS A 52 -10.64 0.42 -5.86
CA CYS A 52 -10.42 0.11 -7.29
C CYS A 52 -8.95 -0.22 -7.59
N GLU A 53 -8.03 0.69 -7.25
CA GLU A 53 -6.61 0.51 -7.51
C GLU A 53 -5.78 1.27 -6.47
N VAL A 54 -4.54 0.81 -6.27
CA VAL A 54 -3.48 1.53 -5.55
C VAL A 54 -2.36 1.81 -6.52
N ARG A 55 -1.90 3.07 -6.51
CA ARG A 55 -0.84 3.56 -7.39
C ARG A 55 0.33 4.08 -6.56
N ILE A 56 1.52 3.54 -6.81
CA ILE A 56 2.77 3.91 -6.13
C ILE A 56 3.74 4.50 -7.14
N TRP A 57 4.21 5.70 -6.85
CA TRP A 57 5.16 6.42 -7.68
C TRP A 57 6.53 6.36 -7.01
N GLU A 58 7.49 5.70 -7.67
CA GLU A 58 8.88 5.68 -7.22
C GLU A 58 9.61 6.94 -7.69
N THR A 59 9.30 7.38 -8.90
CA THR A 59 9.77 8.62 -9.52
C THR A 59 8.64 9.24 -10.33
N GLU A 60 8.82 10.46 -10.84
CA GLU A 60 7.83 11.12 -11.69
C GLU A 60 7.52 10.34 -12.98
N SER A 61 8.44 9.48 -13.43
CA SER A 61 8.31 8.67 -14.65
C SER A 61 8.06 7.18 -14.37
N SER A 62 8.21 6.72 -13.14
CA SER A 62 8.12 5.30 -12.77
C SER A 62 7.04 5.09 -11.72
N CYS A 63 6.03 4.32 -12.11
CA CYS A 63 4.85 4.08 -11.29
C CYS A 63 4.45 2.61 -11.38
N ALA A 64 4.09 2.02 -10.25
CA ALA A 64 3.42 0.73 -10.17
C ALA A 64 1.94 0.91 -9.83
N ILE A 65 1.09 0.09 -10.44
CA ILE A 65 -0.36 0.08 -10.20
C ILE A 65 -0.76 -1.34 -9.84
N TYR A 66 -1.54 -1.48 -8.77
CA TYR A 66 -2.15 -2.74 -8.37
C TYR A 66 -3.66 -2.58 -8.26
N SER A 67 -4.39 -3.48 -8.91
CA SER A 67 -5.86 -3.52 -8.95
C SER A 67 -6.32 -4.99 -8.98
N GLU A 68 -7.42 -5.29 -8.28
CA GLU A 68 -8.04 -6.63 -8.19
C GLU A 68 -9.55 -6.54 -8.48
#